data_AF-A0A485KRC0-F1
#
_entry.id   AF-A0A485KRC0-F1
#
_cell.length_a   1.000
_cell.length_b   1.000
_cell.length_c   1.000
_cell.angle_alpha   90.00
_cell.angle_beta   90.00
_cell.angle_gamma   90.00
#
_symmetry.space_group_name_H-M   'P 1'
#
loop_
_entity.id
_entity.type
_entity.pdbx_description
1 polymer ?
#
loop_
_entity_poly.entity_id
_entity_poly.type
_entity_poly.pdbx_seq_one_letter_code
_entity_poly.pdbx_strand_id
1 'polypeptide(L)'
;MRLKWAKPCRPISGAPIVASATFDIWCLGVLVLKLFIKDGILVEFSGIGNKDILDVIADPEFSFHDSIHQATELSGRQRKYLLRCLDPDPTKRATSVETILELVKMKTTTVSIVVPSISPPPEHLDSALARLNHSNGWPSDDLRWKDETFHLVIQGEMAIPSQSINSGCSAEGLVLTRGLQPVALPILKAGYVFLQCLGLAKSAYGLSIGDPFLFNLNKLNLPGKCLQALEIIHGAVPDLASTETFQDILDKLMDPTLEDAVAQHQTQLLLEAFLKFRRSDEIESAMKTLQQVDVQAKDIHVDPHCIIS
;
A
#
# COMPACT_ATOMS: atom_id res chain seq x y z
N MET A 1 38.02 -60.48 -12.29
CA MET A 1 37.37 -59.23 -12.70
C MET A 1 36.66 -58.66 -11.47
N ARG A 2 37.27 -57.68 -10.79
CA ARG A 2 36.75 -57.08 -9.54
C ARG A 2 35.87 -55.88 -9.88
N LEU A 3 34.57 -55.99 -9.61
CA LEU A 3 33.66 -54.85 -9.62
C LEU A 3 33.90 -54.04 -8.33
N LYS A 4 34.59 -52.90 -8.47
CA LYS A 4 34.59 -51.83 -7.46
C LYS A 4 33.33 -51.00 -7.66
N TRP A 5 32.42 -50.94 -6.69
CA TRP A 5 31.63 -49.74 -6.36
C TRP A 5 30.99 -49.90 -4.98
N ALA A 6 31.46 -49.09 -4.03
CA ALA A 6 30.62 -48.32 -3.10
C ALA A 6 31.55 -47.33 -2.40
N LYS A 7 31.40 -46.03 -2.71
CA LYS A 7 31.99 -44.97 -1.90
C LYS A 7 31.44 -45.11 -0.47
N PRO A 8 32.26 -44.98 0.58
CA PRO A 8 31.75 -44.98 1.94
C PRO A 8 30.79 -43.80 2.11
N CYS A 9 29.57 -44.09 2.57
CA CYS A 9 28.64 -43.06 3.04
C CYS A 9 29.37 -42.21 4.07
N ARG A 10 29.44 -40.89 3.85
CA ARG A 10 29.82 -39.98 4.94
C ARG A 10 28.81 -40.19 6.06
N PRO A 11 29.24 -40.39 7.32
CA PRO A 11 28.31 -40.29 8.42
C PRO A 11 27.84 -38.84 8.43
N ILE A 12 26.56 -38.61 8.13
CA ILE A 12 25.89 -37.37 8.51
C ILE A 12 25.85 -37.45 10.03
N SER A 13 26.88 -36.91 10.67
CA SER A 13 26.89 -36.66 12.11
C SER A 13 25.98 -35.47 12.39
N GLY A 14 24.70 -35.61 12.04
CA GLY A 14 23.65 -34.69 12.43
C GLY A 14 23.36 -34.95 13.90
N ALA A 15 23.41 -33.90 14.72
CA ALA A 15 22.83 -33.95 16.04
C ALA A 15 21.40 -34.50 15.93
N PRO A 16 20.94 -35.36 16.87
CA PRO A 16 19.59 -35.88 16.82
C PRO A 16 18.60 -34.71 16.75
N ILE A 17 17.61 -34.81 15.86
CA ILE A 17 16.51 -33.84 15.80
C ILE A 17 15.79 -33.92 17.14
N VAL A 18 15.97 -32.90 17.97
CA VAL A 18 15.29 -32.79 19.26
C VAL A 18 13.90 -32.24 18.99
N ALA A 19 12.88 -32.97 19.42
CA ALA A 19 11.50 -32.48 19.37
C ALA A 19 11.41 -31.16 20.13
N SER A 20 10.98 -30.11 19.45
CA SER A 20 10.81 -28.78 20.04
C SER A 20 9.53 -28.16 19.52
N ALA A 21 8.88 -27.34 20.36
CA ALA A 21 7.72 -26.57 19.95
C ALA A 21 8.03 -25.67 18.73
N THR A 22 9.26 -25.16 18.62
CA THR A 22 9.71 -24.34 17.47
C THR A 22 9.80 -25.12 16.16
N PHE A 23 9.95 -26.45 16.21
CA PHE A 23 9.87 -27.30 15.03
C PHE A 23 8.41 -27.50 14.58
N ASP A 24 7.49 -27.65 15.53
CA ASP A 24 6.06 -27.74 15.23
C ASP A 24 5.53 -26.44 14.62
N ILE A 25 5.95 -25.27 15.13
CA ILE A 25 5.64 -23.95 14.55
C ILE A 25 6.15 -23.85 13.11
N TRP A 26 7.36 -24.32 12.83
CA TRP A 26 7.92 -24.31 11.48
C TRP A 26 7.11 -25.18 10.53
N CYS A 27 6.81 -26.42 10.92
CA CYS A 27 5.97 -27.34 10.14
C CYS A 27 4.58 -26.74 9.88
N LEU A 28 3.98 -26.13 10.91
CA LEU A 28 2.67 -25.49 10.79
C LEU A 28 2.74 -24.25 9.87
N GLY A 29 3.81 -23.46 9.94
CA GLY A 29 4.07 -22.35 9.01
C GLY A 29 4.15 -22.82 7.56
N VAL A 30 4.84 -23.93 7.29
CA VAL A 30 4.92 -24.53 5.95
C VAL A 30 3.53 -24.99 5.49
N LEU A 31 2.75 -25.60 6.37
CA LEU A 31 1.38 -26.02 6.05
C LEU A 31 0.49 -24.82 5.72
N VAL A 32 0.52 -23.77 6.54
CA VAL A 32 -0.25 -22.54 6.28
C VAL A 32 0.18 -21.92 4.96
N LEU A 33 1.48 -21.78 4.70
CA LEU A 33 1.98 -21.24 3.44
C LEU A 33 1.43 -22.00 2.22
N LYS A 34 1.43 -23.34 2.27
CA LYS A 34 0.86 -24.18 1.20
C LYS A 34 -0.63 -23.96 0.96
N LEU A 35 -1.40 -23.51 1.96
CA LEU A 35 -2.82 -23.19 1.79
C LEU A 35 -3.05 -21.88 1.00
N PHE A 36 -2.03 -21.02 0.89
CA PHE A 36 -2.13 -19.72 0.21
C PHE A 36 -1.32 -19.66 -1.10
N ILE A 37 -0.65 -20.75 -1.49
CA ILE A 37 0.05 -20.89 -2.77
C ILE A 37 -0.76 -21.79 -3.68
N LYS A 38 -0.82 -21.41 -4.96
CA LYS A 38 -1.49 -22.21 -5.99
C LYS A 38 -0.89 -23.62 -6.06
N ASP A 39 -1.75 -24.63 -6.04
CA ASP A 39 -1.40 -26.06 -6.05
C ASP A 39 -0.53 -26.52 -4.86
N GLY A 40 -0.30 -25.66 -3.85
CA GLY A 40 0.51 -25.96 -2.67
C GLY A 40 1.98 -26.26 -2.99
N ILE A 41 2.47 -25.83 -4.16
CA ILE A 41 3.84 -26.10 -4.59
C ILE A 41 4.76 -24.99 -4.05
N LEU A 42 5.73 -25.39 -3.23
CA LEU A 42 6.75 -24.48 -2.73
C LEU A 42 7.87 -24.35 -3.76
N VAL A 43 8.16 -23.12 -4.17
CA VAL A 43 9.08 -22.78 -5.26
C VAL A 43 10.48 -23.30 -4.99
N GLU A 44 10.90 -23.26 -3.74
CA GLU A 44 12.21 -23.71 -3.26
C GLU A 44 12.43 -25.20 -3.47
N PHE A 45 11.35 -25.97 -3.66
CA PHE A 45 11.41 -27.42 -3.92
C PHE A 45 10.97 -27.77 -5.35
N SER A 46 10.75 -26.78 -6.22
CA SER A 46 10.35 -27.01 -7.60
C SER A 46 11.48 -27.68 -8.38
N GLY A 47 11.19 -28.85 -8.97
CA GLY A 47 12.19 -29.62 -9.74
C GLY A 47 13.22 -30.37 -8.90
N ILE A 48 13.06 -30.39 -7.58
CA ILE A 48 13.97 -31.09 -6.65
C ILE A 48 13.43 -32.49 -6.34
N GLY A 49 14.31 -33.49 -6.35
CA GLY A 49 13.95 -34.85 -5.97
C GLY A 49 13.78 -35.00 -4.45
N ASN A 50 12.94 -35.93 -4.00
CA ASN A 50 12.63 -36.12 -2.57
C ASN A 50 13.88 -36.34 -1.67
N LYS A 51 14.96 -36.91 -2.21
CA LYS A 51 16.18 -37.18 -1.46
C LYS A 51 17.04 -35.93 -1.23
N ASP A 52 16.82 -34.89 -2.03
CA ASP A 52 17.63 -33.67 -2.03
C ASP A 52 16.95 -32.55 -1.20
N ILE A 53 15.67 -32.71 -0.84
CA ILE A 53 14.91 -31.73 -0.03
C ILE A 53 15.57 -31.49 1.33
N LEU A 54 16.10 -32.53 1.97
CA LEU A 54 16.77 -32.39 3.27
C LEU A 54 18.09 -31.63 3.14
N ASP A 55 18.81 -31.83 2.04
CA ASP A 55 20.05 -31.08 1.77
C ASP A 55 19.75 -29.60 1.52
N VAL A 56 18.64 -29.30 0.84
CA VAL A 56 18.15 -27.93 0.61
C VAL A 56 17.73 -27.25 1.91
N ILE A 57 16.96 -27.92 2.77
CA ILE A 57 16.52 -27.33 4.06
C ILE A 57 17.71 -27.16 5.03
N ALA A 58 18.72 -28.02 4.93
CA ALA A 58 19.92 -27.95 5.76
C ALA A 58 20.90 -26.84 5.32
N ASP A 59 20.68 -26.22 4.16
CA ASP A 59 21.50 -25.10 3.70
C ASP A 59 21.29 -23.88 4.62
N PRO A 60 22.36 -23.27 5.16
CA PRO A 60 22.24 -22.10 6.05
C PRO A 60 21.66 -20.86 5.36
N GLU A 61 21.66 -20.80 4.03
CA GLU A 61 21.06 -19.72 3.24
C GLU A 61 19.61 -20.02 2.83
N PHE A 62 19.08 -21.19 3.19
CA PHE A 62 17.70 -21.58 2.87
C PHE A 62 16.67 -20.63 3.48
N SER A 63 15.67 -20.24 2.71
CA SER A 63 14.51 -19.49 3.19
C SER A 63 13.29 -19.72 2.29
N PHE A 64 12.08 -19.52 2.82
CA PHE A 64 10.81 -19.62 2.06
C PHE A 64 10.37 -18.30 1.41
N HIS A 65 11.29 -17.36 1.17
CA HIS A 65 10.95 -16.01 0.71
C HIS A 65 10.19 -16.02 -0.63
N ASP A 66 10.61 -16.85 -1.58
CA ASP A 66 10.00 -16.90 -2.91
C ASP A 66 8.57 -17.45 -2.85
N SER A 67 8.35 -18.51 -2.08
CA SER A 67 7.01 -19.05 -1.84
C SER A 67 6.09 -18.07 -1.12
N ILE A 68 6.59 -17.34 -0.11
CA ILE A 68 5.80 -16.32 0.61
C ILE A 68 5.43 -15.15 -0.31
N HIS A 69 6.32 -14.77 -1.23
CA HIS A 69 6.06 -13.72 -2.21
C HIS A 69 5.01 -14.15 -3.26
N GLN A 70 5.01 -15.43 -3.67
CA GLN A 70 4.01 -15.96 -4.61
C GLN A 70 2.63 -16.16 -4.00
N ALA A 71 2.51 -16.22 -2.68
CA ALA A 71 1.23 -16.27 -1.98
C ALA A 71 0.54 -14.88 -2.00
N THR A 72 -0.06 -14.52 -3.15
CA THR A 72 -0.71 -13.22 -3.39
C THR A 72 -1.87 -12.94 -2.45
N GLU A 73 -2.53 -14.00 -1.97
CA GLU A 73 -3.67 -13.97 -1.06
C GLU A 73 -3.30 -13.63 0.40
N LEU A 74 -2.00 -13.58 0.73
CA LEU A 74 -1.55 -13.17 2.05
C LEU A 74 -1.51 -11.65 2.17
N SER A 75 -2.07 -11.10 3.25
CA SER A 75 -1.84 -9.73 3.66
C SER A 75 -0.37 -9.51 4.06
N GLY A 76 0.08 -8.25 4.12
CA GLY A 76 1.44 -7.92 4.54
C GLY A 76 1.78 -8.46 5.94
N ARG A 77 0.81 -8.39 6.87
CA ARG A 77 0.95 -8.94 8.22
C ARG A 77 0.95 -10.46 8.24
N GLN A 78 0.17 -11.12 7.39
CA GLN A 78 0.22 -12.56 7.27
C GLN A 78 1.57 -13.05 6.73
N ARG A 79 2.14 -12.37 5.72
CA ARG A 79 3.50 -12.68 5.23
C ARG A 79 4.54 -12.52 6.33
N LYS A 80 4.47 -11.43 7.09
CA LYS A 80 5.37 -11.14 8.21
C LYS A 80 5.32 -12.20 9.32
N TYR A 81 4.13 -12.66 9.69
CA TYR A 81 4.00 -13.75 10.66
C TYR A 81 4.50 -15.08 10.11
N LEU A 82 4.26 -15.38 8.82
CA LEU A 82 4.80 -16.57 8.17
C LEU A 82 6.33 -16.55 8.13
N LEU A 83 6.94 -15.41 7.78
CA LEU A 83 8.40 -15.24 7.82
C LEU A 83 8.96 -15.55 9.20
N ARG A 84 8.32 -15.06 10.26
CA ARG A 84 8.73 -15.34 11.65
C ARG A 84 8.55 -16.80 12.04
N CYS A 85 7.55 -17.50 11.52
CA CYS A 85 7.37 -18.94 11.78
C CYS A 85 8.41 -19.79 11.02
N LEU A 86 8.85 -19.30 9.87
CA LEU A 86 9.69 -20.00 8.91
C LEU A 86 11.17 -19.61 8.97
N ASP A 87 11.58 -18.83 9.97
CA ASP A 87 12.97 -18.43 10.17
C ASP A 87 13.87 -19.68 10.34
N PRO A 88 14.99 -19.80 9.60
CA PRO A 88 15.91 -20.94 9.75
C PRO A 88 16.46 -21.08 11.17
N ASP A 89 16.66 -19.97 11.89
CA ASP A 89 17.16 -19.94 13.25
C ASP A 89 16.02 -20.21 14.25
N PRO A 90 16.05 -21.35 14.98
CA PRO A 90 14.99 -21.72 15.91
C PRO A 90 14.82 -20.74 17.07
N THR A 91 15.82 -19.91 17.38
CA THR A 91 15.73 -18.89 18.44
C THR A 91 14.97 -17.64 18.01
N LYS A 92 14.87 -17.39 16.70
CA LYS A 92 14.12 -16.27 16.12
C LYS A 92 12.70 -16.64 15.73
N ARG A 93 12.41 -17.94 15.65
CA ARG A 93 11.09 -18.46 15.32
C ARG A 93 10.03 -18.00 16.32
N ALA A 94 8.79 -17.91 15.84
CA ALA A 94 7.65 -17.78 16.74
C ALA A 94 7.62 -18.94 17.75
N THR A 95 7.30 -18.64 19.00
CA THR A 95 7.29 -19.62 20.10
C THR A 95 5.87 -20.04 20.50
N SER A 96 4.84 -19.40 19.94
CA SER A 96 3.44 -19.68 20.22
C SER A 96 2.65 -19.97 18.95
N VAL A 97 1.77 -20.97 19.04
CA VAL A 97 0.79 -21.32 18.00
C VAL A 97 -0.21 -20.19 17.79
N GLU A 98 -0.39 -19.29 18.77
CA GLU A 98 -1.28 -18.12 18.66
C GLU A 98 -0.89 -17.22 17.48
N THR A 99 0.41 -17.03 17.23
CA THR A 99 0.92 -16.29 16.06
C THR A 99 0.44 -16.89 14.75
N ILE A 100 0.28 -18.22 14.70
CA ILE A 100 -0.21 -18.94 13.52
C ILE A 100 -1.74 -18.97 13.48
N LEU A 101 -2.41 -19.03 14.63
CA LEU A 101 -3.86 -18.90 14.68
C LEU A 101 -4.32 -17.51 14.23
N GLU A 102 -3.54 -16.46 14.49
CA GLU A 102 -3.80 -15.13 13.92
C GLU A 102 -3.74 -15.11 12.40
N LEU A 103 -2.80 -15.86 11.79
CA LEU A 103 -2.72 -16.01 10.32
C LEU A 103 -4.03 -16.56 9.72
N VAL A 104 -4.61 -17.57 10.38
CA VAL A 104 -5.80 -18.29 9.92
C VAL A 104 -7.07 -17.51 10.24
N LYS A 105 -7.17 -16.88 11.42
CA LYS A 105 -8.33 -16.10 11.86
C LYS A 105 -8.58 -14.86 10.98
N MET A 106 -7.55 -14.29 10.37
CA MET A 106 -7.67 -13.15 9.45
C MET A 106 -8.34 -13.49 8.11
N LYS A 107 -8.61 -14.78 7.82
CA LYS A 107 -9.35 -15.22 6.62
C LYS A 107 -10.82 -15.56 6.91
N THR A 108 -11.24 -15.60 8.19
CA THR A 108 -12.62 -15.92 8.57
C THR A 108 -13.56 -14.71 8.48
N THR A 109 -13.46 -13.92 7.40
CA THR A 109 -14.62 -13.18 6.90
C THR A 109 -15.30 -14.10 5.90
N THR A 110 -16.13 -15.00 6.43
CA THR A 110 -17.01 -15.85 5.65
C THR A 110 -17.80 -14.97 4.69
N VAL A 111 -17.55 -15.12 3.39
CA VAL A 111 -18.44 -14.65 2.33
C VAL A 111 -19.74 -15.41 2.51
N SER A 112 -20.69 -14.81 3.23
CA SER A 112 -22.07 -15.28 3.23
C SER A 112 -22.59 -15.00 1.83
N ILE A 113 -22.71 -16.06 1.03
CA ILE A 113 -23.38 -16.02 -0.28
C ILE A 113 -24.84 -15.68 0.01
N VAL A 114 -25.17 -14.39 -0.11
CA VAL A 114 -26.55 -13.92 -0.17
C VAL A 114 -26.95 -13.91 -1.65
N VAL A 115 -27.95 -14.71 -1.96
CA VAL A 115 -28.68 -14.76 -3.23
C VAL A 115 -29.03 -13.32 -3.68
N PRO A 116 -28.86 -12.97 -4.97
CA PRO A 116 -28.94 -11.59 -5.42
C PRO A 116 -30.38 -11.06 -5.28
N SER A 117 -30.57 -10.14 -4.35
CA SER A 117 -31.69 -9.20 -4.41
C SER A 117 -31.29 -8.08 -5.39
N ILE A 118 -32.13 -7.89 -6.40
CA ILE A 118 -31.96 -6.85 -7.43
C ILE A 118 -32.16 -5.49 -6.75
N SER A 119 -31.09 -4.92 -6.23
CA SER A 119 -30.97 -3.49 -5.96
C SER A 119 -30.12 -2.86 -7.07
N PRO A 120 -30.41 -1.62 -7.49
CA PRO A 120 -29.63 -0.94 -8.52
C PRO A 120 -28.14 -0.89 -8.11
N PRO A 121 -27.21 -0.96 -9.08
CA PRO A 121 -25.79 -1.02 -8.80
C PRO A 121 -25.38 0.22 -7.99
N PRO A 122 -24.65 0.08 -6.88
CA PRO A 122 -24.06 1.24 -6.24
C PRO A 122 -23.08 1.87 -7.22
N GLU A 123 -23.30 3.14 -7.52
CA GLU A 123 -22.39 3.93 -8.33
C GLU A 123 -20.99 3.86 -7.70
N HIS A 124 -20.03 3.47 -8.52
CA HIS A 124 -18.65 3.24 -8.13
C HIS A 124 -17.97 4.61 -7.98
N LEU A 125 -18.07 5.24 -6.80
CA LEU A 125 -17.42 6.55 -6.57
C LEU A 125 -15.91 6.38 -6.32
N ASP A 126 -15.14 6.82 -7.31
CA ASP A 126 -13.69 6.95 -7.27
C ASP A 126 -13.29 8.07 -6.28
N SER A 127 -12.97 7.68 -5.05
CA SER A 127 -12.55 8.59 -3.98
C SER A 127 -11.04 8.86 -4.05
N ALA A 128 -10.66 10.08 -4.43
CA ALA A 128 -9.27 10.51 -4.55
C ALA A 128 -9.05 11.93 -4.04
N LEU A 129 -8.04 12.11 -3.17
CA LEU A 129 -7.57 13.42 -2.69
C LEU A 129 -6.87 14.24 -3.78
N ALA A 130 -6.35 13.58 -4.82
CA ALA A 130 -5.75 14.21 -5.99
C ALA A 130 -5.66 13.20 -7.14
N ARG A 131 -6.40 13.42 -8.23
CA ARG A 131 -6.09 12.78 -9.53
C ARG A 131 -5.39 13.81 -10.39
N LEU A 132 -4.32 13.40 -11.07
CA LEU A 132 -3.72 14.15 -12.18
C LEU A 132 -4.11 13.39 -13.45
N ASN A 133 -5.12 13.88 -14.16
CA ASN A 133 -5.44 13.37 -15.49
C ASN A 133 -4.77 14.28 -16.51
N HIS A 134 -3.97 13.69 -17.40
CA HIS A 134 -3.43 14.35 -18.58
C HIS A 134 -4.18 13.81 -19.79
N SER A 135 -4.76 14.69 -20.60
CA SER A 135 -5.59 14.29 -21.73
C SER A 135 -4.79 13.96 -23.00
N ASN A 136 -3.54 14.41 -23.14
CA ASN A 136 -2.87 14.47 -24.46
C ASN A 136 -1.44 13.92 -24.55
N GLY A 137 -0.92 13.20 -23.54
CA GLY A 137 0.46 12.66 -23.55
C GLY A 137 1.54 13.75 -23.43
N TRP A 138 2.66 13.43 -22.77
CA TRP A 138 3.72 14.40 -22.50
C TRP A 138 4.54 14.70 -23.78
N PRO A 139 4.75 15.98 -24.15
CA PRO A 139 5.66 16.34 -25.24
C PRO A 139 7.11 15.97 -24.90
N SER A 140 7.84 15.41 -25.88
CA SER A 140 9.19 14.84 -25.66
C SER A 140 10.29 15.87 -25.41
N ASP A 141 10.10 17.14 -25.77
CA ASP A 141 11.21 18.08 -26.00
C ASP A 141 11.36 19.19 -24.94
N ASP A 142 10.44 19.32 -23.98
CA ASP A 142 10.62 20.20 -22.82
C ASP A 142 9.80 19.68 -21.63
N LEU A 143 10.50 19.13 -20.63
CA LEU A 143 9.91 18.43 -19.48
C LEU A 143 9.37 19.37 -18.40
N ARG A 144 9.61 20.68 -18.51
CA ARG A 144 9.03 21.66 -17.57
C ARG A 144 7.54 21.77 -17.84
N TRP A 145 6.73 22.09 -16.82
CA TRP A 145 5.35 22.50 -17.09
C TRP A 145 5.41 23.65 -18.09
N LYS A 146 5.06 23.37 -19.34
CA LYS A 146 4.39 24.35 -20.18
C LYS A 146 3.09 24.72 -19.48
N ASP A 147 2.42 25.79 -19.89
CA ASP A 147 1.08 26.11 -19.40
C ASP A 147 0.08 25.02 -19.83
N GLU A 148 0.25 23.82 -19.30
CA GLU A 148 -0.53 22.64 -19.55
C GLU A 148 -1.53 22.50 -18.42
N THR A 149 -2.77 22.31 -18.82
CA THR A 149 -3.90 22.17 -17.90
C THR A 149 -3.87 20.79 -17.28
N PHE A 150 -3.38 20.69 -16.06
CA PHE A 150 -3.61 19.51 -15.24
C PHE A 150 -4.97 19.65 -14.56
N HIS A 151 -5.82 18.63 -14.64
CA HIS A 151 -7.01 18.61 -13.80
C HIS A 151 -6.62 18.04 -12.45
N LEU A 152 -6.28 18.90 -11.48
CA LEU A 152 -6.17 18.48 -10.09
C LEU A 152 -7.57 18.41 -9.49
N VAL A 153 -8.08 17.18 -9.34
CA VAL A 153 -9.35 16.92 -8.65
C VAL A 153 -9.05 16.58 -7.20
N ILE A 154 -9.32 17.53 -6.29
CA ILE A 154 -9.35 17.29 -4.85
C ILE A 154 -10.80 17.01 -4.48
N GLN A 155 -11.20 15.74 -4.51
CA GLN A 155 -12.56 15.34 -4.20
C GLN A 155 -12.63 14.89 -2.74
N GLY A 156 -12.98 15.83 -1.88
CA GLY A 156 -13.27 15.56 -0.47
C GLY A 156 -14.71 15.07 -0.30
N GLU A 157 -15.04 13.87 -0.75
CA GLU A 157 -16.36 13.29 -0.49
C GLU A 157 -16.42 12.74 0.93
N MET A 158 -16.81 13.61 1.86
CA MET A 158 -17.42 13.18 3.11
C MET A 158 -18.92 13.10 2.90
N ALA A 159 -19.41 12.00 2.35
CA ALA A 159 -20.84 11.69 2.48
C ALA A 159 -21.06 11.19 3.91
N ILE A 160 -21.34 12.08 4.88
CA ILE A 160 -21.96 11.63 6.12
C ILE A 160 -23.35 11.12 5.72
N PRO A 161 -23.67 9.82 5.88
CA PRO A 161 -24.92 9.24 5.34
C PRO A 161 -26.19 9.90 5.88
N SER A 162 -26.08 10.67 6.98
CA SER A 162 -27.18 11.37 7.64
C SER A 162 -27.31 12.86 7.31
N GLN A 163 -26.39 13.46 6.53
CA GLN A 163 -26.49 14.88 6.14
C GLN A 163 -26.48 15.03 4.62
N SER A 164 -27.67 15.13 4.03
CA SER A 164 -27.87 15.52 2.63
C SER A 164 -27.60 17.01 2.45
N ILE A 165 -26.34 17.46 2.44
CA ILE A 165 -26.04 18.81 1.96
C ILE A 165 -24.74 18.79 1.16
N ASN A 166 -24.87 19.19 -0.11
CA ASN A 166 -23.89 19.45 -1.17
C ASN A 166 -22.66 20.31 -0.77
N SER A 167 -21.98 20.00 0.32
CA SER A 167 -20.78 20.73 0.80
C SER A 167 -19.46 20.01 0.48
N GLY A 168 -19.47 19.16 -0.55
CA GLY A 168 -18.23 18.69 -1.14
C GLY A 168 -17.50 19.87 -1.77
N CYS A 169 -16.33 20.23 -1.26
CA CYS A 169 -15.39 21.03 -2.03
C CYS A 169 -14.92 20.15 -3.19
N SER A 170 -15.64 20.22 -4.31
CA SER A 170 -15.19 19.70 -5.59
C SER A 170 -14.62 20.88 -6.36
N ALA A 171 -13.30 20.93 -6.50
CA ALA A 171 -12.66 21.78 -7.48
C ALA A 171 -12.44 20.91 -8.73
N GLU A 172 -13.38 20.97 -9.68
CA GLU A 172 -13.15 20.36 -10.98
C GLU A 172 -12.18 21.22 -11.78
N GLY A 173 -10.97 20.69 -11.99
CA GLY A 173 -10.06 21.19 -13.02
C GLY A 173 -9.24 22.43 -12.67
N LEU A 174 -8.51 22.40 -11.56
CA LEU A 174 -7.56 23.47 -11.24
C LEU A 174 -6.39 23.51 -12.24
N VAL A 175 -6.32 24.54 -13.08
CA VAL A 175 -5.20 24.78 -13.97
C VAL A 175 -3.96 25.12 -13.15
N LEU A 176 -3.00 24.19 -13.08
CA LEU A 176 -1.74 24.41 -12.37
C LEU A 176 -0.73 25.11 -13.28
N THR A 177 -0.64 26.44 -13.16
CA THR A 177 0.42 27.21 -13.83
C THR A 177 1.75 27.06 -13.11
N ARG A 178 2.87 27.33 -13.79
CA ARG A 178 4.23 27.19 -13.24
C ARG A 178 4.44 27.94 -11.92
N GLY A 179 3.77 29.07 -11.73
CA GLY A 179 3.84 29.87 -10.50
C GLY A 179 3.13 29.26 -9.28
N LEU A 180 2.25 28.28 -9.50
CA LEU A 180 1.45 27.63 -8.44
C LEU A 180 2.10 26.37 -7.87
N GLN A 181 3.20 25.89 -8.47
CA GLN A 181 3.90 24.70 -8.01
C GLN A 181 4.34 24.78 -6.53
N PRO A 182 4.90 25.89 -6.02
CA PRO A 182 5.25 26.02 -4.60
C PRO A 182 4.06 25.87 -3.65
N VAL A 183 2.84 26.06 -4.15
CA VAL A 183 1.59 25.97 -3.38
C VAL A 183 0.96 24.59 -3.50
N ALA A 184 0.88 24.03 -4.72
CA ALA A 184 0.23 22.76 -4.97
C ALA A 184 1.07 21.56 -4.53
N LEU A 185 2.39 21.59 -4.78
CA LEU A 185 3.24 20.43 -4.60
C LEU A 185 3.35 19.98 -3.12
N PRO A 186 3.47 20.88 -2.12
CA PRO A 186 3.45 20.47 -0.71
C PRO A 186 2.13 19.81 -0.28
N ILE A 187 0.99 20.24 -0.85
CA ILE A 187 -0.33 19.64 -0.58
C ILE A 187 -0.40 18.24 -1.14
N LEU A 188 0.07 18.05 -2.38
CA LEU A 188 0.11 16.75 -3.03
C LEU A 188 1.01 15.78 -2.26
N LYS A 189 2.15 16.24 -1.74
CA LYS A 189 3.01 15.45 -0.87
C LYS A 189 2.30 15.01 0.40
N ALA A 190 1.74 15.95 1.16
CA ALA A 190 1.02 15.65 2.39
C ALA A 190 -0.12 14.64 2.15
N GLY A 191 -0.90 14.85 1.07
CA GLY A 191 -1.95 13.93 0.66
C GLY A 191 -1.43 12.55 0.28
N TYR A 192 -0.29 12.46 -0.41
CA TYR A 192 0.34 11.19 -0.77
C TYR A 192 0.80 10.41 0.46
N VAL A 193 1.52 11.04 1.39
CA VAL A 193 1.98 10.38 2.62
C VAL A 193 0.78 9.90 3.46
N PHE A 194 -0.27 10.72 3.58
CA PHE A 194 -1.51 10.30 4.23
C PHE A 194 -2.14 9.05 3.57
N LEU A 195 -2.18 9.00 2.24
CA LEU A 195 -2.69 7.83 1.51
C LEU A 195 -1.79 6.59 1.71
N GLN A 196 -0.47 6.76 1.87
CA GLN A 196 0.43 5.67 2.24
C GLN A 196 0.11 5.14 3.64
N CYS A 197 -0.10 6.03 4.61
CA CYS A 197 -0.50 5.64 5.96
C CYS A 197 -1.81 4.84 5.95
N LEU A 198 -2.81 5.28 5.19
CA LEU A 198 -4.07 4.56 4.99
C LEU A 198 -3.86 3.19 4.34
N GLY A 199 -3.03 3.14 3.28
CA GLY A 199 -2.67 1.91 2.59
C GLY A 199 -2.10 0.89 3.55
N LEU A 200 -1.20 1.33 4.43
CA LEU A 200 -0.54 0.49 5.40
C LEU A 200 -1.46 0.11 6.56
N ALA A 201 -2.20 1.06 7.14
CA ALA A 201 -3.20 0.80 8.18
C ALA A 201 -4.20 -0.28 7.73
N LYS A 202 -4.70 -0.16 6.50
CA LYS A 202 -5.65 -1.13 5.93
C LYS A 202 -5.00 -2.47 5.61
N SER A 203 -3.88 -2.49 4.90
CA SER A 203 -3.28 -3.74 4.40
C SER A 203 -2.50 -4.53 5.44
N ALA A 204 -1.85 -3.84 6.39
CA ALA A 204 -1.07 -4.47 7.44
C ALA A 204 -1.91 -4.71 8.72
N TYR A 205 -2.79 -3.78 9.08
CA TYR A 205 -3.49 -3.85 10.37
C TYR A 205 -5.00 -4.09 10.23
N GLY A 206 -5.56 -4.11 9.02
CA GLY A 206 -7.00 -4.22 8.80
C GLY A 206 -7.77 -3.01 9.33
N LEU A 207 -7.09 -1.90 9.59
CA LEU A 207 -7.66 -0.70 10.17
C LEU A 207 -8.18 0.23 9.07
N SER A 208 -9.35 0.82 9.28
CA SER A 208 -9.91 1.88 8.45
C SER A 208 -10.06 3.16 9.26
N ILE A 209 -9.81 4.30 8.63
CA ILE A 209 -10.12 5.60 9.23
C ILE A 209 -11.61 5.86 8.99
N GLY A 210 -12.46 5.39 9.90
CA GLY A 210 -13.88 5.72 9.99
C GLY A 210 -14.77 5.26 8.82
N ASP A 211 -15.91 4.66 9.12
CA ASP A 211 -17.04 4.63 8.19
C ASP A 211 -17.59 6.08 8.15
N PRO A 212 -17.61 6.79 7.00
CA PRO A 212 -17.80 6.29 5.62
C PRO A 212 -16.62 6.53 4.66
N PHE A 213 -15.39 6.73 5.15
CA PHE A 213 -14.29 7.11 4.26
C PHE A 213 -13.79 5.91 3.45
N LEU A 214 -14.10 5.91 2.15
CA LEU A 214 -13.53 4.97 1.18
C LEU A 214 -12.35 5.65 0.48
N PHE A 215 -11.26 4.90 0.31
CA PHE A 215 -10.08 5.35 -0.44
C PHE A 215 -9.66 4.24 -1.41
N ASN A 216 -9.37 4.61 -2.66
CA ASN A 216 -8.80 3.69 -3.64
C ASN A 216 -7.28 3.56 -3.46
N LEU A 217 -6.85 2.57 -2.69
CA LEU A 217 -5.44 2.34 -2.35
C LEU A 217 -4.71 1.41 -3.34
N ASN A 218 -5.42 0.91 -4.37
CA ASN A 218 -4.87 -0.08 -5.32
C ASN A 218 -3.85 0.53 -6.30
N LYS A 219 -3.72 1.86 -6.35
CA LYS A 219 -2.90 2.56 -7.34
C LYS A 219 -1.93 3.58 -6.73
N LEU A 220 -1.51 3.41 -5.46
CA LEU A 220 -0.60 4.37 -4.78
C LEU A 220 0.77 4.55 -5.49
N ASN A 221 1.21 3.57 -6.28
CA ASN A 221 2.46 3.69 -7.05
C ASN A 221 2.43 4.82 -8.10
N LEU A 222 1.25 5.09 -8.69
CA LEU A 222 1.14 6.10 -9.75
C LEU A 222 1.26 7.54 -9.19
N PRO A 223 0.51 7.93 -8.14
CA PRO A 223 0.71 9.21 -7.46
C PRO A 223 2.14 9.45 -7.00
N GLY A 224 2.81 8.44 -6.42
CA GLY A 224 4.20 8.57 -5.98
C GLY A 224 5.17 8.88 -7.12
N LYS A 225 5.05 8.16 -8.25
CA LYS A 225 5.87 8.43 -9.45
C LYS A 225 5.58 9.80 -10.05
N CYS A 226 4.31 10.20 -10.10
CA CYS A 226 3.94 11.54 -10.57
C CYS A 226 4.55 12.62 -9.66
N LEU A 227 4.44 12.47 -8.35
CA LEU A 227 4.97 13.43 -7.38
C LEU A 227 6.50 13.57 -7.50
N GLN A 228 7.21 12.45 -7.60
CA GLN A 228 8.66 12.44 -7.81
C GLN A 228 9.06 13.13 -9.13
N ALA A 229 8.32 12.87 -10.21
CA ALA A 229 8.56 13.55 -11.48
C ALA A 229 8.35 15.06 -11.36
N LEU A 230 7.29 15.49 -10.68
CA LEU A 230 7.02 16.92 -10.44
C LEU A 230 8.14 17.59 -9.63
N GLU A 231 8.69 16.92 -8.62
CA GLU A 231 9.82 17.45 -7.85
C GLU A 231 11.11 17.54 -8.68
N ILE A 232 11.40 16.54 -9.53
CA ILE A 232 12.57 16.56 -10.41
C ILE A 232 12.48 17.73 -11.39
N ILE A 233 11.28 17.96 -11.94
CA ILE A 233 11.04 18.98 -12.97
C ILE A 233 11.10 20.38 -12.38
N HIS A 234 10.50 20.59 -11.21
CA HIS A 234 10.29 21.91 -10.64
C HIS A 234 11.17 22.25 -9.44
N GLY A 235 11.98 21.30 -9.00
CA GLY A 235 12.77 21.41 -7.79
C GLY A 235 11.99 21.02 -6.54
N ALA A 236 12.74 20.73 -5.49
CA ALA A 236 12.19 20.44 -4.18
C ALA A 236 11.49 21.67 -3.60
N VAL A 237 10.32 21.45 -3.03
CA VAL A 237 9.56 22.44 -2.26
C VAL A 237 9.60 22.08 -0.78
N PRO A 238 9.57 23.07 0.13
CA PRO A 238 9.41 22.80 1.56
C PRO A 238 8.12 22.02 1.83
N ASP A 239 8.22 21.07 2.75
CA ASP A 239 7.06 20.26 3.14
C ASP A 239 6.16 21.05 4.10
N LEU A 240 4.86 20.75 4.07
CA LEU A 240 3.93 21.26 5.09
C LEU A 240 4.21 20.56 6.43
N ALA A 241 3.99 21.24 7.54
CA ALA A 241 4.13 20.65 8.89
C ALA A 241 3.26 19.37 9.07
N SER A 242 2.11 19.32 8.39
CA SER A 242 1.26 18.12 8.37
C SER A 242 1.93 16.94 7.67
N THR A 243 2.79 17.18 6.68
CA THR A 243 3.57 16.13 5.98
C THR A 243 4.51 15.43 6.93
N GLU A 244 5.26 16.18 7.74
CA GLU A 244 6.13 15.63 8.78
C GLU A 244 5.34 14.79 9.78
N THR A 245 4.16 15.28 10.20
CA THR A 245 3.29 14.54 11.12
C THR A 245 2.79 13.23 10.50
N PHE A 246 2.41 13.23 9.22
CA PHE A 246 2.01 12.00 8.52
C PHE A 246 3.20 11.05 8.33
N GLN A 247 4.39 11.57 8.06
CA GLN A 247 5.61 10.76 7.89
C GLN A 247 5.99 10.07 9.20
N ASP A 248 5.95 10.77 10.33
CA ASP A 248 6.19 10.18 11.66
C ASP A 248 5.22 9.03 11.97
N ILE A 249 3.95 9.17 11.56
CA ILE A 249 2.94 8.13 11.72
C ILE A 249 3.22 6.96 10.75
N LEU A 250 3.60 7.25 9.51
CA LEU A 250 3.95 6.24 8.51
C LEU A 250 5.12 5.38 8.99
N ASP A 251 6.18 6.01 9.48
CA ASP A 251 7.39 5.36 9.96
C ASP A 251 7.07 4.40 11.12
N LYS A 252 6.19 4.83 12.04
CA LYS A 252 5.70 3.96 13.12
C LYS A 252 4.87 2.80 12.59
N LEU A 253 3.94 3.05 11.67
CA LEU A 253 3.11 2.00 11.07
C LEU A 253 3.94 0.99 10.26
N MET A 254 5.09 1.41 9.72
CA MET A 254 6.04 0.54 9.03
C MET A 254 6.85 -0.36 9.97
N ASP A 255 6.86 -0.08 11.27
CA ASP A 255 7.62 -0.88 12.24
C ASP A 255 7.09 -2.33 12.30
N PRO A 256 7.93 -3.33 11.94
CA PRO A 256 7.54 -4.72 11.99
C PRO A 256 7.37 -5.25 13.44
N THR A 257 7.65 -4.47 14.46
CA THR A 257 7.41 -4.86 15.85
C THR A 257 6.18 -4.18 16.44
N LEU A 258 5.51 -3.31 15.68
CA LEU A 258 4.35 -2.57 16.16
C LEU A 258 3.21 -3.50 16.57
N GLU A 259 2.77 -3.35 17.81
CA GLU A 259 1.59 -4.02 18.34
C GLU A 259 0.29 -3.39 17.80
N ASP A 260 -0.76 -4.20 17.66
CA ASP A 260 -2.04 -3.76 17.11
C ASP A 260 -2.69 -2.60 17.87
N ALA A 261 -2.60 -2.62 19.20
CA ALA A 261 -3.14 -1.54 20.03
C ALA A 261 -2.44 -0.21 19.73
N VAL A 262 -1.12 -0.25 19.49
CA VAL A 262 -0.33 0.91 19.10
C VAL A 262 -0.66 1.33 17.68
N ALA A 263 -0.81 0.38 16.75
CA ALA A 263 -1.24 0.66 15.37
C ALA A 263 -2.63 1.34 15.32
N GLN A 264 -3.56 0.91 16.17
CA GLN A 264 -4.88 1.53 16.32
C GLN A 264 -4.75 2.95 16.85
N HIS A 265 -3.91 3.17 17.86
CA HIS A 265 -3.62 4.52 18.35
C HIS A 265 -2.99 5.41 17.26
N GLN A 266 -2.03 4.90 16.48
CA GLN A 266 -1.45 5.63 15.34
C GLN A 266 -2.51 5.98 14.29
N THR A 267 -3.47 5.08 14.03
CA THR A 267 -4.56 5.33 13.08
C THR A 267 -5.52 6.42 13.59
N GLN A 268 -5.74 6.50 14.90
CA GLN A 268 -6.50 7.60 15.51
C GLN A 268 -5.76 8.94 15.39
N LEU A 269 -4.45 8.95 15.68
CA LEU A 269 -3.61 10.14 15.47
C LEU A 269 -3.59 10.58 14.00
N LEU A 270 -3.61 9.62 13.07
CA LEU A 270 -3.69 9.89 11.63
C LEU A 270 -4.99 10.60 11.24
N LEU A 271 -6.13 10.16 11.80
CA LEU A 271 -7.42 10.83 11.60
C LEU A 271 -7.39 12.25 12.15
N GLU A 272 -6.89 12.44 13.37
CA GLU A 272 -6.79 13.75 14.00
C GLU A 272 -5.88 14.70 13.20
N ALA A 273 -4.71 14.21 12.78
CA ALA A 273 -3.78 14.93 11.93
C ALA A 273 -4.42 15.29 10.58
N PHE A 274 -5.19 14.39 9.97
CA PHE A 274 -5.91 14.66 8.73
C PHE A 274 -6.99 15.73 8.89
N LEU A 275 -7.77 15.68 9.97
CA LEU A 275 -8.77 16.70 10.27
C LEU A 275 -8.13 18.07 10.53
N LYS A 276 -6.98 18.09 11.20
CA LYS A 276 -6.19 19.32 11.42
C LYS A 276 -5.64 19.86 10.10
N PHE A 277 -5.02 19.01 9.28
CA PHE A 277 -4.52 19.35 7.95
C PHE A 277 -5.61 20.01 7.10
N ARG A 278 -6.81 19.42 7.05
CA ARG A 278 -7.95 19.96 6.31
C ARG A 278 -8.45 21.32 6.79
N ARG A 279 -8.25 21.64 8.06
CA ARG A 279 -8.68 22.90 8.67
C ARG A 279 -7.52 23.87 8.87
N SER A 280 -6.36 23.58 8.28
CA SER A 280 -5.19 24.45 8.41
C SER A 280 -5.34 25.69 7.54
N ASP A 281 -4.88 26.82 8.07
CA ASP A 281 -4.81 28.09 7.32
C ASP A 281 -3.92 27.96 6.09
N GLU A 282 -2.92 27.07 6.14
CA GLU A 282 -2.02 26.72 5.03
C GLU A 282 -2.80 26.17 3.83
N ILE A 283 -3.66 25.17 4.07
CA ILE A 283 -4.51 24.59 3.04
C ILE A 283 -5.57 25.58 2.57
N GLU A 284 -6.20 26.32 3.47
CA GLU A 284 -7.19 27.33 3.08
C GLU A 284 -6.57 28.41 2.17
N SER A 285 -5.41 28.95 2.54
CA SER A 285 -4.67 29.95 1.78
C SER A 285 -4.23 29.41 0.41
N ALA A 286 -3.72 28.19 0.38
CA ALA A 286 -3.33 27.52 -0.84
C ALA A 286 -4.53 27.28 -1.78
N MET A 287 -5.65 26.80 -1.25
CA MET A 287 -6.87 26.59 -2.04
C MET A 287 -7.43 27.90 -2.60
N LYS A 288 -7.42 29.00 -1.82
CA LYS A 288 -7.78 30.33 -2.32
C LYS A 288 -6.87 30.78 -3.45
N THR A 289 -5.57 30.57 -3.31
CA THR A 289 -4.57 30.91 -4.34
C THR A 289 -4.81 30.11 -5.63
N LEU A 290 -5.08 28.81 -5.51
CA LEU A 290 -5.38 27.94 -6.64
C LEU A 290 -6.70 28.33 -7.33
N GLN A 291 -7.73 28.73 -6.57
CA GLN A 291 -9.03 29.14 -7.10
C GLN A 291 -8.98 30.50 -7.83
N GLN A 292 -8.20 31.46 -7.34
CA GLN A 292 -8.09 32.78 -7.98
C GLN A 292 -7.52 32.70 -9.41
N VAL A 293 -6.64 31.73 -9.67
CA VAL A 293 -6.04 31.53 -11.00
C VAL A 293 -7.04 30.91 -11.98
N ASP A 294 -7.93 30.02 -11.53
CA ASP A 294 -8.97 29.43 -12.39
C ASP A 294 -9.96 30.49 -12.92
N VAL A 295 -10.31 31.48 -12.09
CA VAL A 295 -11.19 32.59 -12.52
C VAL A 295 -10.51 33.44 -13.60
N GLN A 296 -9.23 33.75 -13.45
CA GLN A 296 -8.50 34.51 -14.47
C GLN A 296 -8.28 33.74 -15.76
N ALA A 297 -8.10 32.42 -15.70
CA ALA A 297 -7.95 31.59 -16.89
C ALA A 297 -9.25 31.54 -17.73
N LYS A 298 -10.43 31.58 -17.09
CA LYS A 298 -11.73 31.60 -17.78
C LYS A 298 -12.06 32.94 -18.45
N ASP A 299 -11.46 34.04 -18.00
CA ASP A 299 -11.62 35.36 -18.61
C ASP A 299 -10.67 35.61 -19.80
N ILE A 300 -9.76 34.67 -20.11
CA ILE A 300 -8.95 34.69 -21.32
C ILE A 300 -9.82 34.19 -22.48
N HIS A 301 -10.47 35.16 -23.13
CA HIS A 301 -11.22 35.12 -24.37
C HIS A 301 -10.89 33.93 -25.30
N VAL A 302 -11.82 32.98 -25.41
CA VAL A 302 -11.91 32.07 -26.56
C VAL A 302 -12.33 32.92 -27.76
N ASP A 303 -11.44 33.06 -28.73
CA ASP A 303 -11.72 33.69 -30.02
C ASP A 303 -12.82 32.87 -30.73
N PRO A 304 -14.02 33.45 -30.99
CA PRO A 304 -15.16 32.72 -31.55
C PRO A 304 -14.98 32.35 -33.04
N HIS A 305 -13.80 32.57 -33.63
CA HIS A 305 -13.56 32.37 -35.06
C HIS A 305 -12.78 31.11 -35.47
N CYS A 306 -12.52 30.16 -34.58
CA CYS A 306 -12.02 28.82 -34.96
C CYS A 306 -13.12 27.75 -34.95
N ILE A 307 -14.11 27.94 -35.82
CA ILE A 307 -14.86 26.84 -36.44
C ILE A 307 -14.43 26.85 -37.89
N ILE A 308 -13.70 25.82 -38.35
CA ILE A 308 -13.80 25.24 -39.70
C ILE A 308 -13.09 23.88 -39.71
N SER A 309 -13.87 22.88 -40.16
CA SER A 309 -13.55 21.50 -40.59
C SER A 309 -13.26 20.47 -39.51
#